data_AF-A0A9E1PNS6-F1
#
_entry.id   AF-A0A9E1PNS6-F1
#
_cell.length_a   1.000
_cell.length_b   1.000
_cell.length_c   1.000
_cell.angle_alpha   90.00
_cell.angle_beta   90.00
_cell.angle_gamma   90.00
#
_symmetry.space_group_name_H-M   'P 1'
#
loop_
_entity.id
_entity.type
_entity.pdbx_description
1 polymer ?
#
loop_
_entity_poly.entity_id
_entity_poly.type
_entity_poly.pdbx_seq_one_letter_code
_entity_poly.pdbx_strand_id
1 'polypeptide(L)'
;MKRPILYVLFAVAILLSALVAKNYFDSPNKIASGPTIGGSFTLVDHNAKAVTDADFKGRNMLIFFGYTYCPDVCPTAMQTISDALDILGDRPDIVPVFVSVDTKRDTPEVLKSYLENFHPSIVGMTGTPEQVVAAAKAYGVYYAIV
;
A
#
# COMPACT_ATOMS: atom_id res chain seq x y z
N MET A 1 62.25 27.92 15.42
CA MET A 1 61.14 27.62 16.36
C MET A 1 60.04 26.86 15.62
N LYS A 2 60.02 25.52 15.72
CA LYS A 2 58.94 24.68 15.16
C LYS A 2 57.67 24.97 15.97
N ARG A 3 56.55 25.30 15.32
CA ARG A 3 55.26 25.63 15.97
C ARG A 3 54.48 24.33 16.24
N PRO A 4 54.70 23.64 17.36
CA PRO A 4 54.15 22.30 17.58
C PRO A 4 52.62 22.38 17.75
N ILE A 5 52.16 23.51 18.30
CA ILE A 5 50.77 23.88 18.52
C ILE A 5 49.98 23.87 17.20
N LEU A 6 50.58 24.30 16.08
CA LEU A 6 49.87 24.33 14.80
C LEU A 6 49.60 22.91 14.27
N TYR A 7 50.53 21.98 14.46
CA TYR A 7 50.36 20.58 14.07
C TYR A 7 49.33 19.86 14.93
N VAL A 8 49.30 20.15 16.24
CA VAL A 8 48.30 19.60 17.15
C VAL A 8 46.89 20.07 16.76
N LEU A 9 46.71 21.36 16.46
CA LEU A 9 45.42 21.90 16.02
C LEU A 9 44.97 21.28 14.69
N PHE A 10 45.90 21.07 13.75
CA PHE A 10 45.58 20.44 12.47
C PHE A 10 45.17 18.97 12.63
N ALA A 11 45.87 18.21 13.50
CA ALA A 11 45.52 16.83 13.80
C ALA A 11 44.15 16.70 14.48
N VAL A 12 43.83 17.61 15.41
CA VAL A 12 42.52 17.65 16.07
C VAL A 12 41.40 17.97 15.07
N ALA A 13 41.63 18.93 14.16
CA ALA A 13 40.65 19.27 13.12
C ALA A 13 40.38 18.09 12.17
N ILE A 14 41.41 17.32 11.79
CA ILE A 14 41.27 16.11 10.96
C ILE A 14 40.51 15.01 11.71
N LEU A 15 40.79 14.81 13.01
CA LEU A 15 40.07 13.82 13.81
C LEU A 15 38.59 14.17 13.97
N LEU A 16 38.27 15.45 14.18
CA LEU A 16 36.89 15.93 14.28
C LEU A 16 36.17 15.81 12.94
N SER A 17 36.81 16.16 11.82
CA SER A 17 36.18 16.02 10.50
C SER A 17 35.95 14.55 10.13
N ALA A 18 36.88 13.65 10.46
CA ALA A 18 36.73 12.21 10.26
C ALA A 18 35.58 11.62 11.11
N LEU A 19 35.42 12.08 12.35
CA LEU A 19 34.33 11.65 13.23
C LEU A 19 32.96 12.10 12.71
N VAL A 20 32.86 13.36 12.26
CA VAL A 20 31.63 13.90 11.64
C VAL A 20 31.33 13.16 10.34
N ALA A 21 32.32 12.93 9.48
CA ALA A 21 32.15 12.19 8.24
C ALA A 21 31.67 10.75 8.49
N LYS A 22 32.19 10.07 9.51
CA LYS A 22 31.73 8.72 9.88
C LYS A 22 30.25 8.72 10.25
N ASN A 23 29.79 9.65 11.09
CA ASN A 23 28.38 9.76 11.46
C ASN A 23 27.47 10.17 10.28
N TYR A 24 28.00 10.97 9.35
CA TYR A 24 27.27 11.38 8.15
C TYR A 24 27.15 10.24 7.13
N PHE A 25 28.18 9.40 6.99
CA PHE A 25 28.17 8.22 6.12
C PHE A 25 27.43 7.02 6.72
N ASP A 26 27.40 6.88 8.06
CA ASP A 26 26.58 5.86 8.75
C ASP A 26 25.09 6.23 8.79
N SER A 27 24.67 7.40 8.28
CA SER A 27 23.25 7.69 8.11
C SER A 27 22.70 6.76 7.03
N PRO A 28 21.80 5.81 7.38
CA PRO A 28 21.19 4.95 6.41
C PRO A 28 20.16 5.79 5.69
N ASN A 29 20.58 6.52 4.65
CA ASN A 29 19.68 6.84 3.57
C ASN A 29 19.26 5.51 2.96
N LYS A 30 18.21 4.91 3.53
CA LYS A 30 17.44 3.84 2.92
C LYS A 30 16.84 4.43 1.65
N ILE A 31 17.62 4.44 0.58
CA ILE A 31 17.08 4.50 -0.76
C ILE A 31 16.27 3.21 -0.86
N ALA A 32 14.96 3.31 -0.64
CA ALA A 32 14.03 2.19 -0.66
C ALA A 32 14.14 1.53 -2.04
N SER A 33 14.93 0.46 -2.13
CA SER A 33 15.19 -0.28 -3.36
C SER A 33 14.16 -1.40 -3.48
N GLY A 34 12.90 -1.00 -3.47
CA GLY A 34 11.73 -1.86 -3.67
C GLY A 34 10.67 -1.09 -4.45
N PRO A 35 9.64 -1.75 -5.00
CA PRO A 35 8.53 -1.04 -5.63
C PRO A 35 7.99 0.02 -4.65
N THR A 36 7.86 1.26 -5.13
CA THR A 36 7.37 2.39 -4.33
C THR A 36 5.90 2.21 -3.91
N ILE A 37 5.19 1.26 -4.54
CA ILE A 37 3.78 0.97 -4.35
C ILE A 37 3.61 -0.52 -4.02
N GLY A 38 2.85 -0.81 -2.98
CA GLY A 38 2.57 -2.14 -2.48
C GLY A 38 3.25 -2.43 -1.15
N GLY A 39 2.79 -3.49 -0.48
CA GLY A 39 3.32 -3.94 0.80
C GLY A 39 2.39 -4.94 1.44
N SER A 40 2.80 -5.50 2.58
CA SER A 40 1.95 -6.45 3.29
C SER A 40 0.69 -5.78 3.81
N PHE A 41 -0.41 -6.53 3.74
CA PHE A 41 -1.68 -6.13 4.31
C PHE A 41 -2.32 -7.29 5.06
N THR A 42 -3.24 -6.97 5.95
CA THR A 42 -4.13 -7.94 6.60
C THR A 42 -5.50 -7.31 6.62
N LEU A 43 -6.43 -7.92 5.90
CA LEU A 43 -7.79 -7.43 5.69
C LEU A 43 -8.78 -8.59 5.90
N VAL A 44 -10.06 -8.30 5.75
CA VAL A 44 -11.16 -9.26 5.81
C VAL A 44 -11.91 -9.20 4.49
N ASP A 45 -12.11 -10.33 3.83
CA ASP A 45 -12.87 -10.39 2.59
C ASP A 45 -14.40 -10.32 2.83
N HIS A 46 -15.15 -10.15 1.74
CA HIS A 46 -16.62 -10.12 1.74
C HIS A 46 -17.30 -11.46 2.12
N ASN A 47 -16.52 -12.52 2.41
CA ASN A 47 -16.98 -13.77 3.00
C ASN A 47 -16.56 -13.89 4.47
N ALA A 48 -16.17 -12.78 5.10
CA ALA A 48 -15.70 -12.68 6.47
C ALA A 48 -14.43 -13.50 6.77
N LYS A 49 -13.64 -13.83 5.76
CA LYS A 49 -12.35 -14.52 5.92
C LYS A 49 -11.22 -13.51 6.05
N ALA A 50 -10.34 -13.71 7.03
CA ALA A 50 -9.08 -12.96 7.11
C ALA A 50 -8.17 -13.31 5.93
N VAL A 51 -7.64 -12.30 5.24
CA VAL A 51 -6.77 -12.42 4.06
C VAL A 51 -5.57 -11.50 4.17
N THR A 52 -4.49 -11.89 3.50
CA THR A 52 -3.20 -11.19 3.48
C THR A 52 -2.66 -11.13 2.05
N ASP A 53 -1.61 -10.33 1.83
CA ASP A 53 -0.91 -10.29 0.54
C ASP A 53 -0.38 -11.67 0.10
N ALA A 54 -0.07 -12.54 1.07
CA ALA A 54 0.42 -13.89 0.81
C ALA A 54 -0.61 -14.78 0.11
N ASP A 55 -1.92 -14.57 0.36
CA ASP A 55 -3.01 -15.32 -0.26
C ASP A 55 -3.12 -15.06 -1.78
N PHE A 56 -2.48 -13.99 -2.27
CA PHE A 56 -2.51 -13.57 -3.68
C PHE A 56 -1.17 -13.77 -4.40
N LYS A 57 -0.16 -14.34 -3.74
CA LYS A 57 1.15 -14.59 -4.35
C LYS A 57 1.04 -15.44 -5.62
N GLY A 58 1.80 -15.04 -6.64
CA GLY A 58 1.81 -15.69 -7.96
C GLY A 58 0.63 -15.30 -8.85
N ARG A 59 -0.26 -14.41 -8.40
CA ARG A 59 -1.35 -13.85 -9.19
C ARG A 59 -1.19 -12.34 -9.33
N ASN A 60 -1.72 -11.80 -10.43
CA ASN A 60 -1.74 -10.38 -10.75
C ASN A 60 -2.97 -9.73 -10.12
N MET A 61 -2.77 -8.90 -9.09
CA MET A 61 -3.89 -8.20 -8.46
C MET A 61 -4.22 -6.90 -9.22
N LEU A 62 -5.48 -6.73 -9.59
CA LEU A 62 -6.04 -5.45 -10.04
C LEU A 62 -6.79 -4.83 -8.87
N ILE A 63 -6.15 -3.87 -8.18
CA ILE A 63 -6.67 -3.33 -6.91
C ILE A 63 -7.29 -1.95 -7.15
N PHE A 64 -8.53 -1.78 -6.70
CA PHE A 64 -9.23 -0.51 -6.62
C PHE A 64 -9.63 -0.20 -5.18
N PHE A 65 -9.30 0.99 -4.69
CA PHE A 65 -9.71 1.48 -3.38
C PHE A 65 -10.93 2.41 -3.54
N GLY A 66 -12.00 2.15 -2.80
CA GLY A 66 -13.25 2.90 -2.90
C GLY A 66 -14.13 2.72 -1.66
N TYR A 67 -15.42 3.02 -1.79
CA TYR A 67 -16.43 2.76 -0.74
C TYR A 67 -17.81 2.60 -1.39
N THR A 68 -18.71 1.86 -0.76
CA THR A 68 -19.98 1.45 -1.42
C THR A 68 -20.99 2.59 -1.58
N TYR A 69 -20.93 3.60 -0.70
CA TYR A 69 -21.80 4.79 -0.73
C TYR A 69 -21.33 5.89 -1.69
N CYS A 70 -20.34 5.61 -2.52
CA CYS A 70 -19.77 6.53 -3.47
C CYS A 70 -20.73 6.70 -4.67
N PRO A 71 -21.32 7.90 -4.89
CA PRO A 71 -22.48 8.04 -5.77
C PRO A 71 -22.17 7.80 -7.26
N ASP A 72 -20.97 8.17 -7.71
CA ASP A 72 -20.68 8.25 -9.16
C ASP A 72 -19.40 7.49 -9.57
N VAL A 73 -18.24 7.90 -9.06
CA VAL A 73 -16.95 7.44 -9.60
C VAL A 73 -16.63 5.98 -9.28
N CYS A 74 -17.02 5.49 -8.11
CA CYS A 74 -16.76 4.12 -7.70
C CYS A 74 -17.59 3.11 -8.49
N PRO A 75 -18.93 3.22 -8.60
CA PRO A 75 -19.69 2.30 -9.45
C PRO A 75 -19.25 2.36 -10.92
N THR A 76 -18.88 3.54 -11.43
CA THR A 76 -18.35 3.69 -12.80
C THR A 76 -17.02 2.94 -12.98
N ALA A 77 -16.09 3.06 -12.04
CA ALA A 77 -14.80 2.35 -12.09
C ALA A 77 -15.00 0.83 -11.98
N MET A 78 -15.91 0.38 -11.10
CA MET A 78 -16.23 -1.04 -10.94
C MET A 78 -16.88 -1.64 -12.19
N GLN A 79 -17.75 -0.90 -12.87
CA GLN A 79 -18.30 -1.32 -14.16
C GLN A 79 -17.19 -1.40 -15.22
N THR A 80 -16.31 -0.40 -15.28
CA THR A 80 -15.17 -0.39 -16.23
C THR A 80 -14.26 -1.60 -16.02
N ILE A 81 -13.99 -1.96 -14.77
CA ILE A 81 -13.22 -3.17 -14.42
C ILE A 81 -13.99 -4.42 -14.86
N SER A 82 -15.29 -4.47 -14.64
CA SER A 82 -16.14 -5.61 -15.03
C SER A 82 -16.11 -5.84 -16.54
N ASP A 83 -16.32 -4.78 -17.32
CA ASP A 83 -16.27 -4.82 -18.78
C ASP A 83 -14.88 -5.27 -19.28
N ALA A 84 -13.82 -4.80 -18.63
CA ALA A 84 -12.45 -5.20 -18.97
C ALA A 84 -12.20 -6.70 -18.67
N LEU A 85 -12.74 -7.22 -17.58
CA LEU A 85 -12.64 -8.65 -17.24
C LEU A 85 -13.41 -9.51 -18.26
N ASP A 86 -14.61 -9.08 -18.68
CA ASP A 86 -15.38 -9.76 -19.72
C ASP A 86 -14.62 -9.83 -21.05
N ILE A 87 -13.95 -8.74 -21.45
CA ILE A 87 -13.11 -8.67 -22.66
C ILE A 87 -11.90 -9.60 -22.54
N LEU A 88 -11.27 -9.65 -21.37
CA LEU A 88 -10.09 -10.50 -21.13
C LEU A 88 -10.42 -11.99 -21.16
N GLY A 89 -11.67 -12.37 -20.88
CA GLY A 89 -12.10 -13.76 -20.78
C GLY A 89 -11.51 -14.49 -19.58
N ASP A 90 -11.38 -15.81 -19.67
CA ASP A 90 -10.89 -16.64 -18.56
C ASP A 90 -9.39 -16.40 -18.29
N ARG A 91 -9.11 -15.67 -17.21
CA ARG A 91 -7.77 -15.28 -16.75
C ARG A 91 -7.62 -15.55 -15.25
N PRO A 92 -7.42 -16.81 -14.84
CA PRO A 92 -7.35 -17.19 -13.43
C PRO A 92 -6.11 -16.62 -12.71
N ASP A 93 -5.13 -16.13 -13.47
CA ASP A 93 -3.96 -15.44 -12.95
C ASP A 93 -4.26 -13.99 -12.53
N ILE A 94 -5.41 -13.41 -12.88
CA ILE A 94 -5.82 -12.06 -12.50
C ILE A 94 -6.81 -12.12 -11.34
N VAL A 95 -6.59 -11.30 -10.31
CA VAL A 95 -7.48 -11.17 -9.16
C VAL A 95 -7.93 -9.71 -9.04
N PRO A 96 -9.15 -9.38 -9.48
CA PRO A 96 -9.70 -8.05 -9.27
C PRO A 96 -10.15 -7.89 -7.82
N VAL A 97 -9.73 -6.81 -7.18
CA VAL A 97 -9.94 -6.55 -5.75
C VAL A 97 -10.52 -5.15 -5.56
N PHE A 98 -11.63 -5.10 -4.83
CA PHE A 98 -12.20 -3.87 -4.30
C PHE A 98 -11.84 -3.74 -2.82
N VAL A 99 -11.04 -2.76 -2.43
CA VAL A 99 -10.73 -2.48 -1.02
C VAL A 99 -11.57 -1.29 -0.56
N SER A 100 -12.48 -1.52 0.39
CA SER A 100 -13.20 -0.42 1.00
C SER A 100 -12.31 0.37 1.95
N VAL A 101 -12.33 1.70 1.81
CA VAL A 101 -11.73 2.62 2.77
C VAL A 101 -12.69 2.97 3.93
N ASP A 102 -13.97 2.61 3.81
CA ASP A 102 -15.05 3.01 4.71
C ASP A 102 -15.51 1.91 5.66
N THR A 103 -14.60 1.59 6.56
CA THR A 103 -14.75 0.54 7.59
C THR A 103 -15.97 0.68 8.51
N LYS A 104 -16.60 1.86 8.58
CA LYS A 104 -17.79 2.08 9.43
C LYS A 104 -19.09 1.62 8.78
N ARG A 105 -19.18 1.70 7.45
CA ARG A 105 -20.39 1.37 6.68
C ARG A 105 -20.24 0.09 5.86
N ASP A 106 -19.04 -0.16 5.35
CA ASP A 106 -18.77 -1.26 4.43
C ASP A 106 -18.30 -2.51 5.18
N THR A 107 -19.27 -3.23 5.76
CA THR A 107 -19.05 -4.56 6.35
C THR A 107 -18.86 -5.61 5.25
N PRO A 108 -18.33 -6.81 5.55
CA PRO A 108 -18.25 -7.91 4.58
C PRO A 108 -19.57 -8.20 3.87
N GLU A 109 -20.69 -8.16 4.59
CA GLU A 109 -22.03 -8.39 4.06
C GLU A 109 -22.47 -7.28 3.11
N VAL A 110 -22.21 -6.01 3.45
CA VAL A 110 -22.49 -4.86 2.57
C VAL A 110 -21.65 -4.94 1.30
N LEU A 111 -20.37 -5.28 1.42
CA LEU A 111 -19.50 -5.49 0.27
C LEU A 111 -20.01 -6.62 -0.63
N LYS A 112 -20.45 -7.74 -0.05
CA LYS A 112 -20.99 -8.87 -0.81
C LYS A 112 -22.19 -8.44 -1.65
N SER A 113 -23.17 -7.77 -1.04
CA SER A 113 -24.35 -7.27 -1.74
C SER A 113 -24.01 -6.20 -2.79
N TYR A 114 -23.05 -5.32 -2.51
CA TYR A 114 -22.58 -4.32 -3.47
C TYR A 114 -21.98 -4.98 -4.71
N LEU A 115 -21.15 -6.01 -4.51
CA LEU A 115 -20.41 -6.71 -5.57
C LEU A 115 -21.27 -7.60 -6.46
N GLU A 116 -22.49 -7.97 -6.05
CA GLU A 116 -23.45 -8.69 -6.89
C GLU A 116 -23.82 -7.93 -8.19
N ASN A 117 -23.58 -6.61 -8.23
CA ASN A 117 -23.84 -5.77 -9.39
C ASN A 117 -22.68 -5.72 -10.40
N PHE A 118 -21.56 -6.37 -10.12
CA PHE A 118 -20.33 -6.31 -10.92
C PHE A 118 -19.83 -7.72 -11.28
N HIS A 119 -18.68 -7.80 -11.96
CA HIS A 119 -18.12 -9.08 -12.39
C HIS A 119 -17.90 -10.05 -11.20
N PRO A 120 -18.32 -11.33 -11.30
CA PRO A 120 -18.36 -12.26 -10.16
C PRO A 120 -16.99 -12.68 -9.63
N SER A 121 -15.90 -12.41 -10.37
CA SER A 121 -14.53 -12.70 -9.89
C SER A 121 -13.98 -11.63 -8.93
N ILE A 122 -14.68 -10.51 -8.74
CA ILE A 122 -14.22 -9.40 -7.91
C ILE A 122 -14.27 -9.79 -6.43
N VAL A 123 -13.15 -9.63 -5.75
CA VAL A 123 -13.03 -9.86 -4.31
C VAL A 123 -13.13 -8.53 -3.56
N GLY A 124 -14.19 -8.36 -2.79
CA GLY A 124 -14.31 -7.26 -1.82
C GLY A 124 -13.48 -7.52 -0.57
N MET A 125 -12.81 -6.48 -0.08
CA MET A 125 -12.01 -6.48 1.15
C MET A 125 -12.31 -5.22 1.98
N THR A 126 -12.34 -5.39 3.30
CA THR A 126 -12.48 -4.34 4.31
C THR A 126 -11.61 -4.73 5.53
N GLY A 127 -11.80 -4.09 6.68
CA GLY A 127 -11.12 -4.47 7.91
C GLY A 127 -11.38 -3.47 9.03
N THR A 128 -10.56 -3.54 10.08
CA THR A 128 -10.53 -2.46 11.07
C THR A 128 -9.97 -1.17 10.44
N PRO A 129 -10.26 0.01 11.01
CA PRO A 129 -9.67 1.26 10.55
C PRO A 129 -8.15 1.20 10.42
N GLU A 130 -7.46 0.56 11.37
CA GLU A 130 -6.01 0.43 11.39
C GLU A 130 -5.49 -0.45 10.24
N GLN A 131 -6.19 -1.56 9.96
CA GLN A 131 -5.87 -2.46 8.86
C GLN A 131 -6.00 -1.76 7.51
N VAL A 132 -7.09 -1.03 7.30
CA VAL A 132 -7.37 -0.31 6.05
C VAL A 132 -6.41 0.86 5.88
N VAL A 133 -6.08 1.62 6.93
CA VAL A 133 -5.05 2.67 6.89
C VAL A 133 -3.69 2.09 6.53
N ALA A 134 -3.30 0.97 7.12
CA ALA A 134 -2.03 0.31 6.82
C ALA A 134 -1.97 -0.14 5.35
N ALA A 135 -3.03 -0.76 4.85
CA ALA A 135 -3.15 -1.16 3.45
C ALA A 135 -3.11 0.06 2.52
N ALA A 136 -3.94 1.08 2.74
CA ALA A 136 -3.95 2.30 1.93
C ALA A 136 -2.56 2.94 1.86
N LYS A 137 -1.87 3.05 2.99
CA LYS A 137 -0.50 3.58 3.06
C LYS A 137 0.49 2.73 2.26
N ALA A 138 0.44 1.40 2.37
CA ALA A 138 1.32 0.51 1.62
C ALA A 138 1.15 0.67 0.10
N TYR A 139 -0.06 0.97 -0.36
CA TYR A 139 -0.37 1.19 -1.78
C TYR A 139 -0.37 2.67 -2.20
N GLY A 140 0.07 3.59 -1.33
CA GLY A 140 0.15 5.03 -1.65
C GLY A 140 -1.20 5.72 -1.84
N VAL A 141 -2.26 5.16 -1.27
CA VAL A 141 -3.64 5.66 -1.40
C VAL A 141 -3.94 6.69 -0.32
N TYR A 142 -4.44 7.84 -0.75
CA TYR A 142 -4.98 8.88 0.12
C TYR A 142 -6.50 8.84 0.07
N TYR A 143 -7.14 8.92 1.23
CA TYR A 143 -8.58 9.01 1.33
C TYR A 143 -8.99 9.86 2.53
N ALA A 144 -10.17 10.46 2.44
CA ALA A 144 -10.84 11.12 3.54
C ALA A 144 -12.30 10.72 3.49
N ILE A 145 -12.84 10.28 4.63
CA ILE A 145 -14.26 9.98 4.77
C ILE A 145 -14.84 11.08 5.63
N VAL A 146 -15.79 11.79 5.04
CA VAL A 146 -16.63 12.81 5.68
C VAL A 146 -17.93 12.20 6.16
#